data_AF-A0A0J7K1G3-F1
#
_entry.id   AF-A0A0J7K1G3-F1
#
_cell.length_a   1.000
_cell.length_b   1.000
_cell.length_c   1.000
_cell.angle_alpha   90.00
_cell.angle_beta   90.00
_cell.angle_gamma   90.00
#
_symmetry.space_group_name_H-M   'P 1'
#
loop_
_entity.id
_entity.type
_entity.pdbx_description
1 polymer ?
#
loop_
_entity_poly.entity_id
_entity_poly.type
_entity_poly.pdbx_seq_one_letter_code
_entity_poly.pdbx_strand_id
1 'polypeptide(L)'
;MISFSSKSLSLATVQKARHSKLSILATELCSLVFTTRELALCSLKGKKTNAHKNAFQKQAIDEEKVKGIIEYIAKYFSKSPDDIQDEVYKAIENKFNNFSKILEGKRIINEHLAERAAQEQSPQQQQQVEANQQQIAATEQHQEQAALQSTGTQ
;
A
#
# COMPACT_ATOMS: atom_id res chain seq x y z
N MET A 1 -0.55 -27.90 1.23
CA MET A 1 -0.45 -26.43 1.40
C MET A 1 -1.85 -25.88 1.62
N ILE A 2 -2.00 -24.81 2.40
CA ILE A 2 -3.26 -24.10 2.59
C ILE A 2 -3.14 -22.75 1.87
N SER A 3 -4.07 -22.47 0.95
CA SER A 3 -4.03 -21.29 0.10
C SER A 3 -4.98 -20.21 0.62
N PHE A 4 -4.48 -18.98 0.68
CA PHE A 4 -5.18 -17.75 1.05
C PHE A 4 -4.96 -16.77 -0.10
N SER A 5 -5.68 -16.95 -1.21
CA SER A 5 -5.45 -16.19 -2.46
C SER A 5 -4.01 -16.34 -2.96
N SER A 6 -3.30 -15.22 -3.17
CA SER A 6 -1.91 -15.14 -3.60
C SER A 6 -0.89 -15.69 -2.59
N LYS A 7 -1.30 -16.04 -1.36
CA LYS A 7 -0.42 -16.57 -0.31
C LYS A 7 -0.72 -18.04 -0.02
N SER A 8 0.29 -18.89 -0.15
CA SER A 8 0.20 -20.30 0.26
C SER A 8 1.08 -20.56 1.49
N LEU A 9 0.51 -21.22 2.50
CA LEU A 9 1.19 -21.57 3.75
C LEU A 9 1.30 -23.09 3.92
N SER A 10 2.36 -23.54 4.57
CA SER A 10 2.50 -24.95 4.95
C SER A 10 1.50 -25.31 6.04
N LEU A 11 1.05 -26.57 6.08
CA LEU A 11 0.15 -27.03 7.13
C LEU A 11 0.77 -26.84 8.52
N ALA A 12 2.07 -27.14 8.67
CA ALA A 12 2.82 -26.96 9.91
C ALA A 12 2.82 -25.49 10.38
N THR A 13 2.98 -24.54 9.46
CA THR A 13 2.92 -23.10 9.78
C THR A 13 1.55 -22.72 10.34
N VAL A 14 0.48 -23.15 9.66
CA VAL A 14 -0.89 -22.80 10.06
C VAL A 14 -1.28 -23.50 11.38
N GLN A 15 -0.80 -24.73 11.61
CA GLN A 15 -1.05 -25.45 12.85
C GLN A 15 -0.45 -24.78 14.09
N LYS A 16 0.66 -24.03 13.96
CA LYS A 16 1.25 -23.26 15.05
C LYS A 16 0.39 -22.07 15.49
N ALA A 17 -0.46 -21.57 14.60
CA ALA A 17 -1.39 -20.48 14.90
C ALA A 17 -2.69 -20.94 15.58
N ARG A 18 -2.89 -22.26 15.77
CA ARG A 18 -4.12 -22.82 16.36
C ARG A 18 -4.39 -22.21 17.73
N HIS A 19 -5.61 -21.75 17.92
CA HIS A 19 -6.07 -21.21 19.18
C HIS A 19 -7.53 -21.62 19.43
N SER A 20 -7.91 -21.76 20.70
CA SER A 20 -9.30 -22.02 21.12
C SER A 20 -10.24 -20.82 20.97
N LYS A 21 -9.70 -19.64 20.64
CA LYS A 21 -10.43 -18.38 20.53
C LYS A 21 -10.34 -17.90 19.10
N LEU A 22 -11.50 -17.63 18.50
CA LEU A 22 -11.61 -17.29 17.10
C LEU A 22 -10.86 -15.99 16.75
N SER A 23 -11.11 -14.92 17.50
CA SER A 23 -10.40 -13.65 17.36
C SER A 23 -8.87 -13.75 17.44
N ILE A 24 -8.33 -14.63 18.30
CA ILE A 24 -6.89 -14.85 18.40
C ILE A 24 -6.38 -15.60 17.17
N LEU A 25 -7.07 -16.68 16.76
CA LEU A 25 -6.71 -17.41 15.55
C LEU A 25 -6.74 -16.49 14.31
N ALA A 26 -7.75 -15.64 14.17
CA ALA A 26 -7.83 -14.65 13.09
C ALA A 26 -6.64 -13.69 13.09
N THR A 27 -6.23 -13.22 14.27
CA THR A 27 -5.08 -12.31 14.42
C THR A 27 -3.75 -12.98 14.07
N GLU A 28 -3.57 -14.24 14.46
CA GLU A 28 -2.39 -15.05 14.14
C GLU A 28 -2.33 -15.34 12.64
N LEU A 29 -3.44 -15.79 12.04
CA LEU A 29 -3.52 -16.03 10.60
C LEU A 29 -3.25 -14.76 9.81
N CYS A 30 -3.74 -13.60 10.25
CA CYS A 30 -3.38 -12.32 9.63
C CYS A 30 -1.88 -12.07 9.60
N SER A 31 -1.17 -12.39 10.68
CA SER A 31 0.28 -12.19 10.77
C SER A 31 1.06 -13.14 9.85
N LEU A 32 0.45 -14.25 9.42
CA LEU A 32 1.04 -15.22 8.51
C LEU A 32 0.68 -14.96 7.03
N VAL A 33 -0.55 -14.50 6.79
CA VAL A 33 -1.12 -14.29 5.45
C VAL A 33 -0.70 -12.94 4.87
N PHE A 34 -0.67 -11.90 5.70
CA PHE A 34 -0.29 -10.55 5.31
C PHE A 34 1.16 -10.25 5.70
N THR A 35 1.85 -9.54 4.83
CA THR A 35 3.17 -8.99 5.13
C THR A 35 3.06 -7.87 6.17
N THR A 36 4.16 -7.58 6.87
CA THR A 36 4.24 -6.43 7.78
C THR A 36 3.89 -5.11 7.09
N ARG A 37 4.26 -4.99 5.81
CA ARG A 37 3.94 -3.83 4.98
C ARG A 37 2.44 -3.71 4.72
N GLU A 38 1.77 -4.79 4.34
CA GLU A 38 0.30 -4.80 4.20
C GLU A 38 -0.41 -4.48 5.52
N LEU A 39 0.06 -5.05 6.64
CA LEU A 39 -0.51 -4.78 7.98
C LEU A 39 -0.43 -3.29 8.37
N ALA A 40 0.62 -2.58 7.94
CA ALA A 40 0.79 -1.16 8.20
C ALA A 40 -0.01 -0.28 7.22
N LEU A 41 0.02 -0.62 5.93
CA LEU A 41 -0.44 0.24 4.85
C LEU A 41 -1.89 -0.02 4.40
N CYS A 42 -2.49 -1.16 4.74
CA CYS A 42 -3.84 -1.51 4.31
C CYS A 42 -4.88 -1.39 5.43
N SER A 43 -6.15 -1.42 5.05
CA SER A 43 -7.33 -1.47 5.92
C SER A 43 -8.46 -2.19 5.20
N LEU A 44 -9.48 -2.67 5.94
CA LEU A 44 -10.60 -3.40 5.34
C LEU A 44 -11.34 -2.63 4.24
N LYS A 45 -11.49 -1.31 4.37
CA LYS A 45 -12.29 -0.47 3.45
C LYS A 45 -11.48 0.56 2.67
N GLY A 46 -10.16 0.69 2.92
CA GLY A 46 -9.33 1.73 2.32
C GLY A 46 -9.72 3.18 2.67
N LYS A 47 -10.57 3.40 3.69
CA LYS A 47 -11.17 4.72 3.97
C LYS A 47 -10.32 5.58 4.90
N LYS A 48 -10.34 6.90 4.66
CA LYS A 48 -9.81 7.93 5.55
C LYS A 48 -10.56 7.91 6.89
N THR A 49 -9.94 7.39 7.94
CA THR A 49 -10.36 7.70 9.30
C THR A 49 -9.90 9.12 9.60
N ASN A 50 -10.80 10.10 9.43
CA ASN A 50 -10.58 11.54 9.68
C ASN A 50 -9.38 12.14 8.94
N ALA A 51 -9.64 12.75 7.77
CA ALA A 51 -8.65 13.47 6.96
C ALA A 51 -7.84 14.51 7.76
N HIS A 52 -8.41 15.06 8.83
CA HIS A 52 -7.77 16.05 9.70
C HIS A 52 -6.82 15.45 10.76
N LYS A 53 -6.81 14.12 10.95
CA LYS A 53 -5.97 13.44 11.97
C LYS A 53 -4.97 12.46 11.37
N ASN A 54 -5.23 11.92 10.18
CA ASN A 54 -4.36 10.95 9.54
C ASN A 54 -3.90 11.48 8.18
N ALA A 55 -2.63 11.87 8.10
CA ALA A 55 -1.98 12.30 6.86
C ALA A 55 -1.83 11.16 5.83
N PHE A 56 -1.93 9.91 6.27
CA PHE A 56 -1.74 8.72 5.43
C PHE A 56 -3.08 8.03 5.12
N GLN A 57 -3.34 7.82 3.82
CA GLN A 57 -4.49 7.06 3.35
C GLN A 57 -4.11 5.58 3.17
N LYS A 58 -4.71 4.71 4.00
CA LYS A 58 -4.54 3.27 3.90
C LYS A 58 -5.20 2.72 2.63
N GLN A 59 -4.56 1.73 2.02
CA GLN A 59 -5.10 1.00 0.87
C GLN A 59 -6.17 -0.01 1.31
N ALA A 60 -7.03 -0.43 0.39
CA ALA A 60 -7.93 -1.56 0.64
C ALA A 60 -7.13 -2.86 0.72
N ILE A 61 -7.58 -3.78 1.56
CA ILE A 61 -6.98 -5.11 1.69
C ILE A 61 -7.41 -6.02 0.54
N ASP A 62 -6.62 -7.06 0.27
CA ASP A 62 -7.02 -8.17 -0.59
C ASP A 62 -8.15 -8.98 0.08
N GLU A 63 -9.37 -8.81 -0.43
CA GLU A 63 -10.58 -9.45 0.10
C GLU A 63 -10.53 -10.98 -0.01
N GLU A 64 -9.86 -11.53 -1.03
CA GLU A 64 -9.74 -12.98 -1.22
C GLU A 64 -8.85 -13.60 -0.13
N LYS A 65 -7.81 -12.87 0.35
CA LYS A 65 -7.04 -13.30 1.53
C LYS A 65 -7.91 -13.36 2.77
N VAL A 66 -8.77 -12.34 2.97
CA VAL A 66 -9.68 -12.29 4.12
C VAL A 66 -10.70 -13.42 4.06
N LYS A 67 -11.29 -13.66 2.89
CA LYS A 67 -12.21 -14.77 2.64
C LYS A 67 -11.57 -16.12 2.96
N GLY A 68 -10.34 -16.36 2.51
CA GLY A 68 -9.62 -17.59 2.83
C GLY A 68 -9.38 -17.78 4.34
N ILE A 69 -9.14 -16.68 5.08
CA ILE A 69 -9.03 -16.73 6.55
C ILE A 69 -10.37 -17.15 7.17
N ILE A 70 -11.48 -16.53 6.73
CA ILE A 70 -12.83 -16.87 7.21
C ILE A 70 -13.13 -18.35 6.93
N GLU A 71 -12.93 -18.83 5.71
CA GLU A 71 -13.18 -20.23 5.33
C GLU A 71 -12.36 -21.21 6.17
N TYR A 72 -11.08 -20.90 6.42
CA TYR A 72 -10.23 -21.74 7.25
C TYR A 72 -10.73 -21.80 8.70
N ILE A 73 -11.06 -20.65 9.28
CA ILE A 73 -11.56 -20.56 10.67
C ILE A 73 -12.91 -21.25 10.81
N ALA A 74 -13.82 -21.05 9.85
CA ALA A 74 -15.12 -21.70 9.81
C ALA A 74 -14.98 -23.22 9.86
N LYS A 75 -14.09 -23.78 9.03
CA LYS A 75 -13.77 -25.21 9.03
C LYS A 75 -13.15 -25.66 10.35
N TYR A 76 -12.23 -24.88 10.93
CA TYR A 76 -11.56 -25.23 12.18
C TYR A 76 -12.50 -25.27 13.39
N PHE A 77 -13.45 -24.34 13.47
CA PHE A 77 -14.45 -24.27 14.55
C PHE A 77 -15.75 -25.00 14.23
N SER A 78 -15.87 -25.63 13.06
CA SER A 78 -17.10 -26.29 12.58
C SER A 78 -18.32 -25.34 12.60
N LYS A 79 -18.14 -24.12 12.10
CA LYS A 79 -19.17 -23.07 11.98
C LYS A 79 -19.40 -22.67 10.52
N SER A 80 -20.50 -21.99 10.23
CA SER A 80 -20.68 -21.34 8.93
C SER A 80 -19.73 -20.13 8.80
N PRO A 81 -19.19 -19.84 7.60
CA PRO A 81 -18.47 -18.60 7.31
C PRO A 81 -19.24 -17.35 7.74
N ASP A 82 -20.54 -17.32 7.46
CA ASP A 82 -21.41 -16.16 7.75
C ASP A 82 -21.53 -15.89 9.26
N ASP A 83 -21.57 -16.96 10.09
CA ASP A 83 -21.73 -16.86 11.54
C ASP A 83 -20.50 -16.24 12.25
N ILE A 84 -19.33 -16.34 11.61
CA ILE A 84 -18.06 -15.90 12.19
C ILE A 84 -17.52 -14.64 11.53
N GLN A 85 -18.10 -14.24 10.40
CA GLN A 85 -17.60 -13.21 9.52
C GLN A 85 -17.33 -11.90 10.28
N ASP A 86 -18.29 -11.42 11.06
CA ASP A 86 -18.17 -10.16 11.81
C ASP A 86 -17.07 -10.21 12.88
N GLU A 87 -16.94 -11.32 13.60
CA GLU A 87 -15.89 -11.49 14.62
C GLU A 87 -14.51 -11.52 13.96
N VAL A 88 -14.37 -12.23 12.83
CA VAL A 88 -13.13 -12.26 12.05
C VAL A 88 -12.80 -10.85 11.55
N TYR A 89 -13.73 -10.15 10.89
CA TYR A 89 -13.48 -8.80 10.39
C TYR A 89 -13.04 -7.85 11.51
N LYS A 90 -13.70 -7.88 12.66
CA LYS A 90 -13.33 -7.05 13.81
C LYS A 90 -11.92 -7.38 14.34
N ALA A 91 -11.57 -8.66 14.41
CA ALA A 91 -10.23 -9.08 14.83
C ALA A 91 -9.15 -8.60 13.85
N ILE A 92 -9.40 -8.75 12.56
CA ILE A 92 -8.53 -8.27 11.48
C ILE A 92 -8.38 -6.75 11.58
N GLU A 93 -9.48 -6.00 11.63
CA GLU A 93 -9.45 -4.54 11.73
C GLU A 93 -8.60 -4.06 12.93
N ASN A 94 -8.81 -4.67 14.10
CA ASN A 94 -8.05 -4.36 15.30
C ASN A 94 -6.56 -4.65 15.12
N LYS A 95 -6.18 -5.76 14.48
CA LYS A 95 -4.79 -6.10 14.21
C LYS A 95 -4.12 -5.04 13.32
N PHE A 96 -4.76 -4.63 12.23
CA PHE A 96 -4.23 -3.61 11.32
C PHE A 96 -4.11 -2.25 12.02
N ASN A 97 -5.13 -1.86 12.79
CA ASN A 97 -5.11 -0.61 13.54
C ASN A 97 -4.03 -0.60 14.62
N ASN A 98 -3.86 -1.69 15.36
CA ASN A 98 -2.82 -1.80 16.38
C ASN A 98 -1.43 -1.84 15.76
N PHE A 99 -1.25 -2.56 14.65
CA PHE A 99 0.05 -2.62 13.97
C PHE A 99 0.49 -1.24 13.48
N SER A 100 -0.43 -0.42 12.94
CA SER A 100 -0.08 0.96 12.53
C SER A 100 0.33 1.89 13.69
N LYS A 101 0.06 1.53 14.95
CA LYS A 101 0.39 2.34 16.13
C LYS A 101 1.73 1.98 16.77
N ILE A 102 2.26 0.78 16.51
CA ILE A 102 3.57 0.36 17.03
C ILE A 102 4.71 0.99 16.23
N LEU A 103 5.92 0.98 16.79
CA LEU A 103 7.12 1.59 16.20
C LEU A 103 7.35 1.11 14.75
N GLU A 104 7.29 -0.21 14.53
CA GLU A 104 7.53 -0.80 13.21
C GLU A 104 6.48 -0.38 12.18
N GLY A 105 5.19 -0.36 12.55
CA GLY A 105 4.15 0.12 11.65
C GLY A 105 4.30 1.60 11.30
N LYS A 106 4.67 2.45 12.26
CA LYS A 106 4.97 3.87 12.02
C LYS A 106 6.16 4.04 11.08
N ARG A 107 7.21 3.24 11.26
CA ARG A 107 8.40 3.25 10.39
C ARG A 107 8.02 2.97 8.94
N ILE A 108 7.27 1.90 8.70
CA ILE A 108 6.83 1.50 7.35
C ILE A 108 5.93 2.58 6.71
N ILE A 109 5.02 3.18 7.48
CA ILE A 109 4.15 4.25 6.97
C ILE A 109 4.98 5.46 6.52
N ASN A 110 5.94 5.89 7.35
CA ASN A 110 6.81 7.03 7.02
C ASN A 110 7.70 6.74 5.82
N GLU A 111 8.26 5.54 5.73
CA GLU A 111 9.05 5.06 4.59
C GLU A 111 8.21 5.14 3.30
N HIS A 112 6.97 4.64 3.34
CA HIS A 112 6.07 4.69 2.19
C HIS A 112 5.68 6.12 1.78
N LEU A 113 5.50 7.04 2.75
CA LEU A 113 5.24 8.45 2.46
C LEU A 113 6.47 9.11 1.80
N ALA A 114 7.68 8.79 2.25
CA ALA A 114 8.92 9.30 1.66
C ALA A 114 9.13 8.78 0.24
N GLU A 115 8.88 7.48 0.00
CA GLU A 115 8.93 6.88 -1.34
C GLU A 115 7.95 7.58 -2.30
N ARG A 116 6.72 7.85 -1.86
CA ARG A 116 5.73 8.57 -2.67
C ARG A 116 6.14 10.01 -2.98
N ALA A 117 6.66 10.73 -1.99
CA ALA A 117 7.13 12.09 -2.19
C ALA A 117 8.30 12.15 -3.20
N ALA A 118 9.24 11.20 -3.12
CA ALA A 118 10.34 11.09 -4.09
C ALA A 118 9.85 10.76 -5.51
N GLN A 119 8.84 9.91 -5.64
CA GLN A 119 8.23 9.59 -6.95
C GLN A 119 7.48 10.76 -7.58
N GLU A 120 6.88 11.65 -6.78
CA GLU A 120 6.15 12.83 -7.27
C GLU A 120 7.10 14.01 -7.62
N GLN A 121 8.33 14.03 -7.10
CA GLN A 121 9.33 15.05 -7.45
C GLN A 121 10.04 14.79 -8.79
N SER A 122 10.22 13.53 -9.19
CA SER A 122 10.92 13.16 -10.43
C SER A 122 10.27 13.71 -11.73
N PRO A 123 8.93 13.69 -11.90
CA PRO A 123 8.28 14.18 -13.12
C PRO A 123 8.28 15.70 -13.25
N GLN A 124 8.14 16.44 -12.14
CA GLN A 124 8.09 17.91 -12.18
C GLN A 124 9.48 18.52 -12.47
N GLN A 125 10.55 17.91 -11.97
CA GLN A 125 11.91 18.36 -12.30
C GLN A 125 12.27 18.03 -13.75
N GLN A 126 11.86 16.89 -14.30
CA GLN A 126 12.10 16.57 -15.71
C GLN A 126 11.34 17.49 -16.67
N GLN A 127 10.06 17.78 -16.41
CA GLN A 127 9.30 18.73 -17.26
C GLN A 127 9.85 20.15 -17.23
N GLN A 128 10.39 20.62 -16.10
CA GLN A 128 10.96 21.96 -16.00
C GLN A 128 12.32 22.06 -16.71
N VAL A 129 13.13 20.99 -16.67
CA VAL A 129 14.41 20.94 -17.40
C VAL A 129 14.17 20.85 -18.91
N GLU A 130 13.17 20.09 -19.35
CA GLU A 130 12.83 19.94 -20.77
C GLU A 130 12.23 21.25 -21.35
N ALA A 131 11.39 21.95 -20.57
CA ALA A 131 10.88 23.26 -20.94
C ALA A 131 11.99 24.32 -21.05
N ASN A 132 12.97 24.32 -20.14
CA ASN A 132 14.12 25.23 -20.21
C ASN A 132 15.02 24.94 -21.42
N GLN A 133 15.25 23.68 -21.77
CA GLN A 133 16.06 23.33 -22.96
C GLN A 133 15.40 23.78 -24.26
N GLN A 134 14.07 23.66 -24.38
CA GLN A 134 13.34 24.14 -25.56
C GLN A 134 13.36 25.67 -25.68
N GLN A 135 13.31 26.42 -24.57
CA GLN A 135 13.45 27.88 -24.61
C GLN A 135 14.86 28.34 -25.00
N ILE A 136 15.91 27.65 -24.54
CA ILE A 136 17.29 27.98 -24.92
C ILE A 136 17.49 27.75 -26.42
N ALA A 137 17.05 26.59 -26.94
CA ALA A 137 17.16 26.28 -28.37
C ALA A 137 16.38 27.26 -29.27
N ALA A 138 15.17 27.68 -28.84
CA ALA A 138 14.40 28.69 -29.57
C ALA A 138 15.08 30.07 -29.57
N THR A 139 15.78 30.42 -28.50
CA THR A 139 16.51 31.69 -28.38
C THR A 139 17.76 31.70 -29.27
N GLU A 140 18.49 30.59 -29.34
CA GLU A 140 19.67 30.44 -30.21
C GLU A 140 19.30 30.52 -31.69
N GLN A 141 18.21 29.87 -32.11
CA GLN A 141 17.75 29.96 -33.50
C GLN A 141 17.33 31.38 -33.92
N HIS A 142 16.77 32.16 -32.99
CA HIS A 142 16.40 33.56 -33.26
C HIS A 142 17.63 34.47 -33.38
N GLN A 143 18.67 34.25 -32.58
CA GLN A 143 19.92 35.00 -32.68
C GLN A 143 20.69 34.69 -33.97
N GLU A 144 20.70 33.43 -34.42
CA GLU A 144 21.40 33.03 -35.64
C GLU A 144 20.72 33.59 -36.90
N GLN A 145 19.37 33.63 -36.94
CA GLN A 145 18.64 34.30 -38.03
C GLN A 145 18.82 35.82 -38.04
N ALA A 146 18.90 36.46 -36.87
CA ALA A 146 19.15 37.90 -36.79
C ALA A 146 20.56 38.29 -37.28
N ALA A 147 21.57 37.46 -36.98
CA ALA A 147 22.95 37.70 -37.42
C ALA A 147 23.11 37.58 -38.95
N LEU A 148 22.42 36.62 -39.58
CA LEU A 148 22.45 36.42 -41.04
C LEU A 148 21.76 37.57 -41.81
N GLN A 149 20.76 38.23 -41.25
CA GLN A 149 20.12 39.39 -41.88
C GLN A 149 20.94 40.68 -41.78
N SER A 150 21.84 40.79 -40.80
CA SER A 150 22.70 41.97 -40.60
C SER A 150 23.96 42.02 -41.47
N THR A 151 24.32 40.93 -42.15
CA THR A 151 25.56 40.83 -42.96
C THR A 151 25.32 40.90 -44.48
N GLY A 152 24.06 41.01 -44.92
CA GLY A 152 23.67 41.08 -46.34
C GLY A 152 23.52 42.49 -46.90
N THR A 153 24.36 43.45 -46.51
CA THR A 153 24.43 44.77 -47.18
C THR A 153 25.88 45.18 -47.35
N GLN A 154 26.44 44.81 -48.50
CA GLN A 154 27.48 45.56 -49.21
C GLN A 154 27.43 45.19 -50.69
#